data_AF-A0A0J9GXL4-F1
#
_entry.id   AF-A0A0J9GXL4-F1
#
_cell.length_a   1.000
_cell.length_b   1.000
_cell.length_c   1.000
_cell.angle_alpha   90.00
_cell.angle_beta   90.00
_cell.angle_gamma   90.00
#
_symmetry.space_group_name_H-M   'P 1'
#
loop_
_entity.id
_entity.type
_entity.pdbx_description
1 polymer ?
#
loop_
_entity_poly.entity_id
_entity_poly.type
_entity_poly.pdbx_seq_one_letter_code
_entity_poly.pdbx_strand_id
1 'polypeptide(L)'
;MIRLILLVAVLASDVSAQQLQVPGLTPDGTPDAMPACAPLPYPDQQNCTRVLACVGDDGLWFDGQARGWDEGPVFGRRNDGVACVGKWSSRGLFGTGFSNLECKDGTTAQVLYTIQDNDTGTVIGHGKDSAGRQIQVWTGLNVLEFLRSDLTGAPELPCTQGAIPIS
;
A
#
# COMPACT_ATOMS: atom_id res chain seq x y z
N MET A 1 -21.86 -24.86 -66.25
CA MET A 1 -20.45 -24.90 -65.83
C MET A 1 -20.30 -23.94 -64.65
N ILE A 2 -19.74 -24.44 -63.55
CA ILE A 2 -19.99 -24.01 -62.15
C ILE A 2 -19.14 -22.79 -61.75
N ARG A 3 -19.76 -21.79 -61.10
CA ARG A 3 -19.10 -20.67 -60.42
C ARG A 3 -18.59 -21.15 -59.05
N LEU A 4 -17.28 -21.03 -58.81
CA LEU A 4 -16.66 -21.31 -57.51
C LEU A 4 -16.64 -20.01 -56.69
N ILE A 5 -17.38 -19.96 -55.58
CA ILE A 5 -17.36 -18.86 -54.62
C ILE A 5 -16.38 -19.24 -53.51
N LEU A 6 -15.29 -18.48 -53.37
CA LEU A 6 -14.34 -18.63 -52.27
C LEU A 6 -14.93 -17.96 -51.02
N LEU A 7 -15.29 -18.74 -49.99
CA LEU A 7 -15.57 -18.22 -48.65
C LEU A 7 -14.25 -18.03 -47.90
N VAL A 8 -13.92 -16.78 -47.55
CA VAL A 8 -12.84 -16.47 -46.61
C VAL A 8 -13.44 -16.51 -45.21
N ALA A 9 -13.09 -17.53 -44.43
CA ALA A 9 -13.44 -17.61 -43.01
C ALA A 9 -12.45 -16.74 -42.20
N VAL A 10 -12.91 -15.62 -41.67
CA VAL A 10 -12.16 -14.80 -40.71
C VAL A 10 -12.33 -15.45 -39.33
N LEU A 11 -11.29 -16.10 -38.83
CA LEU A 11 -11.24 -16.59 -37.45
C LEU A 11 -11.01 -15.40 -36.52
N ALA A 12 -12.07 -14.95 -35.84
CA ALA A 12 -11.95 -14.02 -34.72
C ALA A 12 -11.38 -14.82 -33.54
N SER A 13 -10.11 -14.55 -33.21
CA SER A 13 -9.51 -15.08 -31.99
C SER A 13 -10.07 -14.32 -30.79
N ASP A 14 -10.96 -14.94 -30.02
CA ASP A 14 -11.37 -14.42 -28.72
C ASP A 14 -10.16 -14.39 -27.78
N VAL A 15 -9.54 -13.22 -27.67
CA VAL A 15 -8.54 -12.94 -26.63
C VAL A 15 -9.32 -12.86 -25.31
N SER A 16 -9.46 -14.00 -24.63
CA SER A 16 -9.91 -14.02 -23.24
C SER A 16 -8.88 -13.27 -22.40
N ALA A 17 -9.20 -12.05 -21.99
CA ALA A 17 -8.44 -11.33 -20.99
C ALA A 17 -8.52 -12.13 -19.68
N GLN A 18 -7.44 -12.82 -19.33
CA GLN A 18 -7.33 -13.45 -18.03
C GLN A 18 -7.24 -12.34 -16.99
N GLN A 19 -8.34 -12.13 -16.29
CA GLN A 19 -8.43 -11.13 -15.25
C GLN A 19 -7.51 -11.53 -14.10
N LEU A 20 -6.48 -10.72 -13.84
CA LEU A 20 -5.52 -10.95 -12.77
C LEU A 20 -6.26 -10.93 -11.43
N GLN A 21 -6.50 -12.11 -10.87
CA GLN A 21 -7.07 -12.26 -9.54
C GLN A 21 -5.99 -11.93 -8.52
N VAL A 22 -6.03 -10.72 -7.98
CA VAL A 22 -5.22 -10.31 -6.84
C VAL A 22 -5.98 -10.69 -5.57
N PRO A 23 -5.43 -11.55 -4.70
CA PRO A 23 -6.06 -11.86 -3.43
C PRO A 23 -6.34 -10.58 -2.63
N GLY A 24 -7.60 -10.35 -2.26
CA GLY A 24 -8.04 -9.19 -1.47
C GLY A 24 -8.66 -8.02 -2.24
N LEU A 25 -8.84 -8.10 -3.57
CA LEU A 25 -9.56 -7.11 -4.37
C LEU A 25 -10.57 -7.79 -5.29
N THR A 26 -11.77 -7.21 -5.38
CA THR A 26 -12.75 -7.59 -6.40
C THR A 26 -12.37 -7.03 -7.78
N PRO A 27 -12.95 -7.57 -8.87
CA PRO A 27 -12.82 -7.05 -10.24
C PRO A 27 -12.98 -5.54 -10.44
N ASP A 28 -13.80 -4.90 -9.62
CA ASP A 28 -14.09 -3.45 -9.62
C ASP A 28 -13.16 -2.65 -8.69
N GLY A 29 -12.19 -3.32 -8.07
CA GLY A 29 -11.22 -2.71 -7.16
C GLY A 29 -11.83 -2.28 -5.83
N THR A 30 -12.98 -2.85 -5.45
CA THR A 30 -13.45 -2.78 -4.07
C THR A 30 -12.73 -3.86 -3.25
N PRO A 31 -12.35 -3.58 -1.99
CA PRO A 31 -11.86 -4.64 -1.13
C PRO A 31 -12.96 -5.69 -1.02
N ASP A 32 -12.60 -6.97 -1.24
CA ASP A 32 -13.40 -8.08 -0.74
C ASP A 32 -13.67 -7.81 0.75
N ALA A 33 -14.78 -8.25 1.35
CA ALA A 33 -15.14 -7.85 2.71
C ALA A 33 -14.08 -8.31 3.75
N MET A 34 -13.00 -7.55 3.86
CA MET A 34 -11.83 -7.88 4.66
C MET A 34 -12.22 -7.70 6.13
N PRO A 35 -11.72 -8.57 7.01
CA PRO A 35 -11.90 -8.36 8.45
C PRO A 35 -11.33 -6.99 8.85
N ALA A 36 -11.83 -6.44 9.95
CA ALA A 36 -11.30 -5.20 10.51
C ALA A 36 -9.76 -5.28 10.66
N CYS A 37 -9.08 -4.15 10.51
CA CYS A 37 -7.64 -4.11 10.75
C CYS A 37 -7.37 -4.29 12.24
N ALA A 38 -6.80 -5.43 12.61
CA ALA A 38 -6.40 -5.72 13.97
C ALA A 38 -5.04 -6.44 13.99
N PRO A 39 -4.20 -6.16 15.00
CA PRO A 39 -2.97 -6.90 15.23
C PRO A 39 -3.30 -8.34 15.64
N LEU A 40 -2.62 -9.32 15.05
CA LEU A 40 -2.79 -10.75 15.34
C LEU A 40 -1.41 -11.41 15.48
N PRO A 41 -1.25 -12.39 16.38
CA PRO A 41 0.04 -13.02 16.64
C PRO A 41 0.56 -13.79 15.41
N TYR A 42 1.89 -13.94 15.32
CA TYR A 42 2.53 -14.78 14.31
C TYR A 42 2.06 -16.25 14.42
N PRO A 43 1.79 -16.97 13.31
CA PRO A 43 1.94 -16.57 11.90
C PRO A 43 0.62 -16.12 11.22
N ASP A 44 -0.37 -15.61 11.97
CA ASP A 44 -1.69 -15.28 11.42
C ASP A 44 -1.62 -14.19 10.33
N GLN A 45 -1.88 -14.59 9.09
CA GLN A 45 -1.77 -13.71 7.92
C GLN A 45 -2.89 -12.65 7.83
N GLN A 46 -3.90 -12.71 8.71
CA GLN A 46 -4.87 -11.63 8.86
C GLN A 46 -4.34 -10.46 9.69
N ASN A 47 -3.16 -10.61 10.31
CA ASN A 47 -2.47 -9.55 11.05
C ASN A 47 -2.47 -8.25 10.27
N CYS A 48 -2.71 -7.15 10.95
CA CYS A 48 -2.83 -5.85 10.33
C CYS A 48 -2.26 -4.75 11.20
N THR A 49 -1.48 -3.88 10.58
CA THR A 49 -0.97 -2.64 11.18
C THR A 49 -1.33 -1.45 10.30
N ARG A 50 -1.60 -0.30 10.94
CA ARG A 50 -1.84 0.96 10.22
C ARG A 50 -0.53 1.48 9.63
N VAL A 51 -0.60 2.00 8.40
CA VAL A 51 0.53 2.59 7.69
C VAL A 51 0.23 4.05 7.44
N LEU A 52 1.09 4.92 7.93
CA LEU A 52 0.96 6.36 7.82
C LEU A 52 2.19 6.93 7.12
N ALA A 53 2.01 7.92 6.25
CA ALA A 53 3.14 8.53 5.58
C ALA A 53 2.94 10.01 5.25
N CYS A 54 4.03 10.75 5.31
CA CYS A 54 4.16 12.06 4.67
C CYS A 54 4.65 11.88 3.24
N VAL A 55 4.08 12.65 2.30
CA VAL A 55 4.44 12.60 0.87
C VAL A 55 4.79 14.01 0.39
N GLY A 56 6.06 14.19 0.05
CA GLY A 56 6.61 15.47 -0.37
C GLY A 56 6.46 16.54 0.71
N ASP A 57 6.34 17.77 0.25
CA ASP A 57 6.29 18.97 1.04
C ASP A 57 5.09 19.85 0.65
N ASP A 58 4.02 19.23 0.14
CA ASP A 58 2.77 19.90 -0.27
C ASP A 58 1.60 19.61 0.69
N GLY A 59 1.88 19.06 1.88
CA GLY A 59 0.84 18.64 2.84
C GLY A 59 0.08 17.37 2.44
N LEU A 60 0.63 16.61 1.51
CA LEU A 60 0.07 15.35 1.05
C LEU A 60 0.47 14.22 2.02
N TRP A 61 -0.49 13.38 2.39
CA TRP A 61 -0.25 12.28 3.32
C TRP A 61 -1.08 11.05 2.97
N PHE A 62 -0.57 9.89 3.37
CA PHE A 62 -1.18 8.59 3.14
C PHE A 62 -1.58 7.95 4.47
N ASP A 63 -2.74 7.31 4.46
CA ASP A 63 -3.24 6.49 5.55
C ASP A 63 -3.83 5.20 4.99
N GLY A 64 -3.33 4.10 5.53
CA GLY A 64 -3.63 2.78 5.04
C GLY A 64 -3.24 1.71 6.03
N GLN A 65 -3.01 0.53 5.50
CA GLN A 65 -2.77 -0.66 6.30
C GLN A 65 -1.92 -1.67 5.55
N ALA A 66 -1.02 -2.30 6.29
CA ALA A 66 -0.23 -3.45 5.86
C ALA A 66 -0.83 -4.70 6.48
N ARG A 67 -0.97 -5.76 5.69
CA ARG A 67 -1.50 -7.05 6.16
C ARG A 67 -0.43 -8.13 6.09
N GLY A 68 -0.51 -9.10 7.00
CA GLY A 68 0.32 -10.31 7.00
C GLY A 68 1.49 -10.26 7.97
N TRP A 69 2.31 -11.32 7.89
CA TRP A 69 3.61 -11.42 8.52
C TRP A 69 4.66 -11.70 7.45
N ASP A 70 5.84 -11.11 7.59
CA ASP A 70 6.99 -11.17 6.68
C ASP A 70 6.78 -10.58 5.27
N GLU A 71 5.59 -10.70 4.70
CA GLU A 71 5.18 -10.06 3.46
C GLU A 71 3.66 -9.93 3.40
N GLY A 72 3.17 -9.07 2.52
CA GLY A 72 1.74 -9.04 2.23
C GLY A 72 1.30 -7.79 1.49
N PRO A 73 -0.02 -7.59 1.35
CA PRO A 73 -0.55 -6.41 0.69
C PRO A 73 -0.46 -5.19 1.61
N VAL A 74 -0.27 -4.04 0.99
CA VAL A 74 -0.47 -2.72 1.59
C VAL A 74 -1.47 -1.95 0.76
N PHE A 75 -2.41 -1.26 1.39
CA PHE A 75 -3.40 -0.45 0.69
C PHE A 75 -3.90 0.67 1.58
N GLY A 76 -4.37 1.74 0.96
CA GLY A 76 -4.86 2.91 1.68
C GLY A 76 -5.27 4.02 0.74
N ARG A 77 -5.43 5.21 1.31
CA ARG A 77 -5.80 6.41 0.57
C ARG A 77 -4.91 7.57 1.00
N ARG A 78 -4.66 8.42 0.02
CA ARG A 78 -4.08 9.73 0.22
C ARG A 78 -5.17 10.72 0.61
N ASN A 79 -4.80 11.82 1.28
CA ASN A 79 -5.75 12.82 1.77
C ASN A 79 -6.51 13.58 0.68
N ASP A 80 -6.06 13.52 -0.57
CA ASP A 80 -6.79 14.00 -1.75
C ASP A 80 -7.77 12.95 -2.33
N GLY A 81 -7.91 11.80 -1.68
CA GLY A 81 -8.83 10.74 -2.05
C GLY A 81 -8.31 9.78 -3.13
N VAL A 82 -7.03 9.84 -3.49
CA VAL A 82 -6.45 8.83 -4.39
C VAL A 82 -6.20 7.54 -3.62
N ALA A 83 -6.74 6.43 -4.13
CA ALA A 83 -6.51 5.10 -3.55
C ALA A 83 -5.20 4.51 -4.08
N CYS A 84 -4.44 3.85 -3.20
CA CYS A 84 -3.21 3.17 -3.56
C CYS A 84 -3.18 1.75 -3.01
N VAL A 85 -2.59 0.83 -3.78
CA VAL A 85 -2.45 -0.60 -3.46
C VAL A 85 -1.04 -1.05 -3.78
N GLY A 86 -0.56 -2.06 -3.08
CA GLY A 86 0.85 -2.44 -3.15
C GLY A 86 1.18 -3.70 -2.38
N LYS A 87 2.48 -3.95 -2.25
CA LYS A 87 3.03 -5.08 -1.48
C LYS A 87 4.21 -4.63 -0.64
N TRP A 88 4.39 -5.28 0.50
CA TRP A 88 5.54 -5.11 1.39
C TRP A 88 6.23 -6.45 1.66
N SER A 89 7.50 -6.40 2.07
CA SER A 89 8.31 -7.57 2.45
C SER A 89 9.43 -7.19 3.42
N SER A 90 9.57 -7.92 4.53
CA SER A 90 10.63 -7.76 5.54
C SER A 90 11.92 -8.52 5.21
N ARG A 91 12.03 -9.12 4.02
CA ARG A 91 13.16 -9.99 3.63
C ARG A 91 14.42 -9.24 3.17
N GLY A 92 14.57 -7.97 3.55
CA GLY A 92 15.77 -7.21 3.26
C GLY A 92 16.96 -7.62 4.15
N LEU A 93 18.16 -7.28 3.71
CA LEU A 93 19.36 -7.52 4.51
C LEU A 93 19.40 -6.57 5.71
N PHE A 94 20.04 -6.99 6.80
CA PHE A 94 20.28 -6.15 7.99
C PHE A 94 18.99 -5.59 8.65
N GLY A 95 17.90 -6.37 8.66
CA GLY A 95 16.65 -5.94 9.29
C GLY A 95 15.89 -4.87 8.51
N THR A 96 16.14 -4.79 7.21
CA THR A 96 15.41 -3.91 6.30
C THR A 96 14.26 -4.64 5.62
N GLY A 97 13.32 -3.87 5.09
CA GLY A 97 12.30 -4.36 4.19
C GLY A 97 11.94 -3.32 3.14
N PHE A 98 11.08 -3.74 2.21
CA PHE A 98 10.72 -2.96 1.05
C PHE A 98 9.22 -2.92 0.88
N SER A 99 8.70 -1.82 0.37
CA SER A 99 7.30 -1.68 -0.02
C SER A 99 7.19 -0.94 -1.35
N ASN A 100 6.30 -1.43 -2.21
CA ASN A 100 5.96 -0.80 -3.48
C ASN A 100 4.46 -0.55 -3.53
N LEU A 101 4.04 0.65 -3.93
CA LEU A 101 2.64 1.03 -4.11
C LEU A 101 2.41 1.59 -5.52
N GLU A 102 1.19 1.40 -6.00
CA GLU A 102 0.63 2.03 -7.18
C GLU A 102 -0.71 2.67 -6.82
N CYS A 103 -0.89 3.92 -7.23
CA CYS A 103 -2.07 4.71 -6.97
C CYS A 103 -2.96 4.79 -8.22
N LYS A 104 -4.27 5.01 -8.03
CA LYS A 104 -5.23 5.12 -9.16
C LYS A 104 -4.93 6.25 -10.16
N ASP A 105 -4.16 7.26 -9.75
CA ASP A 105 -3.70 8.35 -10.62
C ASP A 105 -2.42 8.00 -11.41
N GLY A 106 -1.93 6.76 -11.31
CA GLY A 106 -0.70 6.28 -11.94
C GLY A 106 0.58 6.59 -11.16
N THR A 107 0.50 7.28 -10.02
CA THR A 107 1.66 7.50 -9.15
C THR A 107 2.13 6.17 -8.58
N THR A 108 3.43 5.87 -8.68
CA THR A 108 4.04 4.73 -8.00
C THR A 108 4.95 5.19 -6.89
N ALA A 109 5.11 4.40 -5.83
CA ALA A 109 5.98 4.70 -4.71
C ALA A 109 6.81 3.49 -4.31
N GLN A 110 8.07 3.74 -3.94
CA GLN A 110 8.97 2.72 -3.41
C GLN A 110 9.54 3.21 -2.08
N VAL A 111 9.47 2.36 -1.06
CA VAL A 111 9.93 2.64 0.30
C VAL A 111 10.84 1.53 0.76
N LEU A 112 12.02 1.91 1.26
CA LEU A 112 12.88 1.07 2.08
C LEU A 112 12.59 1.39 3.54
N TYR A 113 12.39 0.39 4.37
CA TYR A 113 12.17 0.58 5.79
C TYR A 113 13.11 -0.26 6.64
N THR A 114 13.33 0.20 7.87
CA THR A 114 14.10 -0.50 8.88
C THR A 114 13.18 -0.88 10.03
N ILE A 115 13.26 -2.14 10.45
CA ILE A 115 12.50 -2.63 11.59
C ILE A 115 13.11 -2.08 12.87
N GLN A 116 12.30 -1.37 13.65
CA GLN A 116 12.70 -0.83 14.95
C GLN A 116 12.40 -1.83 16.07
N ASP A 117 11.27 -2.53 15.96
CA ASP A 117 10.82 -3.52 16.94
C ASP A 117 10.00 -4.61 16.22
N ASN A 118 10.46 -5.87 16.30
CA ASN A 118 9.83 -6.99 15.60
C ASN A 118 8.50 -7.42 16.23
N ASP A 119 8.38 -7.35 17.56
CA ASP A 119 7.22 -7.86 18.30
C ASP A 119 5.98 -7.00 18.05
N THR A 120 6.20 -5.69 17.92
CA THR A 120 5.15 -4.69 17.62
C THR A 120 5.02 -4.40 16.14
N GLY A 121 5.91 -4.93 15.30
CA GLY A 121 5.98 -4.60 13.87
C GLY A 121 6.28 -3.12 13.60
N THR A 122 6.97 -2.45 14.53
CA THR A 122 7.28 -1.02 14.40
C THR A 122 8.39 -0.83 13.39
N VAL A 123 8.13 -0.06 12.34
CA VAL A 123 9.13 0.27 11.32
C VAL A 123 9.09 1.75 10.97
N ILE A 124 10.22 2.26 10.49
CA ILE A 124 10.33 3.58 9.90
C ILE A 124 10.88 3.42 8.49
N GLY A 125 10.20 4.03 7.52
CA GLY A 125 10.51 3.91 6.10
C GLY A 125 10.83 5.25 5.46
N HIS A 126 11.69 5.21 4.45
CA HIS A 126 12.01 6.32 3.57
C HIS A 126 11.94 5.88 2.11
N GLY A 127 11.46 6.76 1.25
CA GLY A 127 11.21 6.41 -0.13
C GLY A 127 10.98 7.61 -1.03
N LYS A 128 10.58 7.32 -2.26
CA LYS A 128 10.14 8.33 -3.22
C LYS A 128 8.99 7.80 -4.06
N ASP A 129 8.20 8.72 -4.58
CA ASP A 129 7.26 8.41 -5.65
C ASP A 129 7.83 8.66 -7.06
N SER A 130 7.04 8.32 -8.09
CA SER A 130 7.37 8.53 -9.50
C SER A 130 7.50 10.00 -9.90
N ALA A 131 6.96 10.93 -9.11
CA ALA A 131 7.15 12.38 -9.27
C ALA A 131 8.43 12.89 -8.56
N GLY A 132 9.14 12.01 -7.83
CA GLY A 132 10.36 12.34 -7.10
C GLY A 132 10.12 12.95 -5.71
N ARG A 133 8.86 13.00 -5.24
CA ARG A 133 8.53 13.48 -3.90
C ARG A 133 9.05 12.51 -2.85
N GLN A 134 9.66 13.03 -1.79
CA GLN A 134 10.18 12.21 -0.70
C GLN A 134 9.02 11.61 0.10
N ILE A 135 9.20 10.40 0.59
CA ILE A 135 8.21 9.72 1.43
C ILE A 135 8.87 9.35 2.75
N GLN A 136 8.19 9.63 3.85
CA GLN A 136 8.53 9.09 5.17
C GLN A 136 7.32 8.33 5.71
N VAL A 137 7.55 7.10 6.18
CA VAL A 137 6.51 6.15 6.57
C VAL A 137 6.71 5.67 8.00
N TRP A 138 5.59 5.45 8.69
CA TRP A 138 5.52 4.81 9.99
C TRP A 138 4.45 3.72 9.97
N THR A 139 4.75 2.56 10.54
CA THR A 139 3.77 1.52 10.82
C THR A 139 4.17 0.77 12.09
N GLY A 140 3.21 0.06 12.68
CA GLY A 140 3.37 -0.75 13.87
C GLY A 140 2.10 -0.79 14.72
N LEU A 141 2.07 -1.69 15.69
CA LEU A 141 0.97 -1.86 16.64
C LEU A 141 0.61 -0.55 17.36
N ASN A 142 1.63 0.22 17.74
CA ASN A 142 1.49 1.42 18.55
C ASN A 142 1.82 2.71 17.76
N VAL A 143 1.62 2.70 16.43
CA VAL A 143 2.05 3.81 15.58
C VAL A 143 1.48 5.17 15.98
N LEU A 144 0.24 5.22 16.49
CA LEU A 144 -0.37 6.46 16.97
C LEU A 144 0.26 6.98 18.27
N GLU A 145 0.65 6.07 19.17
CA GLU A 145 1.37 6.44 20.39
C GLU A 145 2.79 6.92 20.05
N PHE A 146 3.44 6.24 19.11
CA PHE A 146 4.76 6.65 18.63
C PHE A 146 4.75 8.05 17.99
N LEU A 147 3.64 8.40 17.31
CA LEU A 147 3.44 9.70 16.68
C LEU A 147 2.75 10.72 17.61
N ARG A 148 2.64 10.43 18.91
CA ARG A 148 2.03 11.37 19.85
C ARG A 148 2.90 12.61 19.98
N SER A 149 2.29 13.77 19.79
CA SER A 149 2.92 15.08 19.96
C SER A 149 3.04 15.43 21.44
N ASP A 150 4.24 15.83 21.88
CA ASP A 150 4.46 16.33 23.24
C ASP A 150 3.72 17.65 23.51
N LEU A 151 3.40 18.41 22.45
CA LEU A 151 2.76 19.72 22.58
C LEU A 151 1.24 19.61 22.73
N THR A 152 0.60 18.78 21.91
CA THR A 152 -0.87 18.66 21.89
C THR A 152 -1.36 17.44 22.64
N GLY A 153 -0.48 16.47 22.92
CA GLY A 153 -0.84 15.17 23.46
C GLY A 153 -1.61 14.29 22.46
N ALA A 154 -1.80 14.73 21.22
CA ALA A 154 -2.52 14.00 20.19
C ALA A 154 -1.56 13.37 19.15
N PRO A 155 -1.93 12.26 18.50
CA PRO A 155 -1.17 11.70 17.38
C PRO A 155 -1.10 12.67 16.19
N GLU A 156 0.10 12.91 15.66
CA GLU A 156 0.37 13.84 14.56
C GLU A 156 1.46 13.29 13.62
N LEU A 157 1.27 13.43 12.31
CA LEU A 157 2.34 13.16 11.35
C LEU A 157 3.34 14.33 11.32
N PRO A 158 4.64 14.08 11.55
CA PRO A 158 5.66 15.12 11.57
C PRO A 158 6.12 15.47 10.15
N CYS A 159 5.19 15.87 9.28
CA CYS A 159 5.51 16.23 7.90
C CYS A 159 6.25 17.58 7.82
N THR A 160 7.08 17.75 6.79
CA THR A 160 7.95 18.94 6.63
C THR A 160 7.19 20.27 6.65
N GLN A 161 5.96 20.31 6.15
CA GLN A 161 5.14 21.55 6.11
C GLN A 161 4.42 21.86 7.43
N GLY A 162 4.47 20.94 8.40
CA GLY A 162 3.76 21.07 9.65
C GLY A 162 3.14 19.74 10.09
N ALA A 163 2.88 19.67 11.39
CA ALA A 163 2.23 18.53 12.01
C ALA A 163 0.81 18.35 11.45
N ILE A 164 0.49 17.13 11.02
CA ILE A 164 -0.84 16.78 10.50
C ILE A 164 -1.55 15.92 11.56
N PRO A 165 -2.63 16.40 12.20
CA PRO A 165 -3.39 15.60 13.15
C PRO A 165 -3.94 14.33 12.51
N ILE A 166 -3.81 13.21 13.21
CA ILE A 166 -4.31 11.90 12.78
C ILE A 166 -5.13 11.27 13.91
N SER A 167 -6.21 10.58 13.53
CA SER A 167 -7.13 9.88 14.45
C SER A 167 -7.06 8.39 14.24
#